data_AF-A0A9W7DDL0-F1
#
_entry.id   AF-A0A9W7DDL0-F1
#
_cell.length_a   1.000
_cell.length_b   1.000
_cell.length_c   1.000
_cell.angle_alpha   90.00
_cell.angle_beta   90.00
_cell.angle_gamma   90.00
#
_symmetry.space_group_name_H-M   'P 1'
#
loop_
_entity.id
_entity.type
_entity.pdbx_description
1 polymer ?
#
loop_
_entity_poly.entity_id
_entity_poly.type
_entity_poly.pdbx_seq_one_letter_code
_entity_poly.pdbx_strand_id
1 'polypeptide(L)' 'MGGAKFNEHAEFVNEQDKPIDGIWGCGEITAGVHSSNRLGGSSLLECVVFGRIAGERASKALTGKL' A
#
# COMPACT_ATOMS: atom_id res chain seq x y z
N MET A 1 6.32 -7.31 11.79
CA MET A 1 6.21 -5.92 11.30
C MET A 1 4.74 -5.59 11.19
N GLY A 2 4.33 -4.46 11.77
CA GLY A 2 2.94 -4.02 11.85
C GLY A 2 2.57 -3.02 10.75
N GLY A 3 1.41 -2.38 10.89
CA GLY A 3 0.90 -1.39 9.94
C GLY A 3 -0.56 -1.64 9.58
N ALA A 4 -1.11 -0.81 8.70
CA ALA A 4 -2.43 -0.98 8.13
C ALA A 4 -2.38 -1.99 6.95
N LYS A 5 -3.35 -2.90 6.91
CA LYS A 5 -3.46 -3.90 5.84
C LYS A 5 -3.88 -3.22 4.55
N PHE A 6 -3.27 -3.64 3.45
CA PHE A 6 -3.50 -3.10 2.13
C PHE A 6 -3.37 -4.21 1.06
N ASN A 7 -3.84 -3.94 -0.17
CA ASN A 7 -3.76 -4.87 -1.29
C ASN A 7 -2.65 -4.51 -2.29
N GLU A 8 -2.49 -5.30 -3.36
CA GLU A 8 -1.53 -5.08 -4.44
C GLU A 8 -1.75 -3.79 -5.25
N HIS A 9 -2.93 -3.18 -5.11
CA HIS A 9 -3.27 -1.88 -5.68
C HIS A 9 -2.99 -0.71 -4.72
N ALA A 10 -2.27 -0.98 -3.63
CA ALA A 10 -1.94 -0.04 -2.59
C ALA A 10 -3.16 0.56 -1.86
N GLU A 11 -4.33 -0.08 -1.92
CA GLU A 11 -5.55 0.35 -1.22
C GLU A 11 -5.57 -0.22 0.19
N PHE A 12 -5.85 0.62 1.20
CA PHE A 12 -6.09 0.08 2.54
C PHE A 12 -7.41 -0.70 2.55
N VAL A 13 -7.45 -1.76 3.35
CA VAL A 13 -8.64 -2.59 3.51
C VAL A 13 -9.22 -2.46 4.91
N ASN A 14 -10.54 -2.59 5.01
CA ASN A 14 -11.25 -2.64 6.30
C ASN A 14 -11.16 -4.04 6.94
N GLU A 15 -11.84 -4.22 8.08
CA GLU A 15 -11.86 -5.50 8.82
C GLU A 15 -12.48 -6.67 8.04
N GLN A 16 -13.24 -6.38 6.98
CA GLN A 16 -13.84 -7.36 6.08
C GLN A 16 -13.00 -7.59 4.81
N ASP A 17 -11.74 -7.15 4.79
CA ASP A 17 -10.83 -7.23 3.65
C ASP A 17 -11.34 -6.54 2.38
N LYS A 18 -12.23 -5.55 2.53
CA LYS A 18 -12.69 -4.73 1.42
C LYS A 18 -11.86 -3.45 1.31
N PRO A 19 -11.45 -3.06 0.09
CA PRO A 19 -10.79 -1.77 -0.14
C PRO A 19 -11.63 -0.61 0.41
N ILE A 20 -10.95 0.35 1.02
CA ILE A 20 -11.55 1.60 1.47
C ILE A 20 -11.38 2.63 0.36
N ASP A 21 -12.49 3.09 -0.19
CA ASP A 21 -12.51 4.03 -1.32
C ASP A 21 -11.75 5.32 -0.99
N GLY A 22 -10.88 5.72 -1.91
CA GLY A 22 -10.15 7.00 -1.80
C GLY A 22 -8.93 6.96 -0.87
N ILE A 23 -8.56 5.80 -0.30
CA ILE A 23 -7.43 5.70 0.62
C ILE A 23 -6.40 4.69 0.14
N TRP A 24 -5.24 5.22 -0.26
CA TRP A 24 -4.06 4.43 -0.65
C TRP A 24 -2.91 4.66 0.34
N GLY A 25 -1.99 3.70 0.40
CA GLY A 25 -0.83 3.78 1.29
C GLY A 25 0.36 2.97 0.81
N CYS A 26 1.55 3.35 1.30
CA CYS A 26 2.81 2.70 0.98
C CYS A 26 3.85 2.96 2.08
N GLY A 27 4.87 2.11 2.16
CA GLY A 27 6.01 2.27 3.08
C GLY A 27 5.69 1.78 4.49
N GLU A 28 6.40 2.26 5.51
CA GLU A 28 6.39 1.64 6.84
C GLU A 28 5.03 1.72 7.58
N ILE A 29 4.07 2.47 7.06
CA ILE A 29 2.68 2.44 7.54
C ILE A 29 1.93 1.16 7.12
N THR A 30 2.38 0.44 6.07
CA THR A 30 1.72 -0.75 5.53
C THR A 30 2.16 -2.04 6.21
N ALA A 31 1.21 -2.96 6.40
CA ALA A 31 1.48 -4.30 6.90
C ALA A 31 1.47 -5.35 5.77
N GLY A 32 2.08 -6.50 6.05
CA GLY A 32 1.98 -7.70 5.21
C GLY A 32 3.24 -8.07 4.43
N VAL A 33 3.96 -7.09 3.87
CA VAL A 33 5.14 -7.34 3.00
C VAL A 33 6.28 -8.04 3.76
N HIS A 34 6.56 -7.60 4.98
CA HIS A 34 7.71 -8.07 5.76
C HIS A 34 7.37 -9.07 6.86
N SER A 35 6.09 -9.49 6.96
CA SER A 35 5.59 -10.42 7.99
C SER A 35 6.27 -10.23 9.36
N SER A 36 6.85 -11.26 9.97
CA SER A 36 7.51 -11.19 11.28
C SER A 36 8.94 -10.64 11.24
N ASN A 37 9.61 -10.63 10.08
CA ASN A 37 11.00 -10.21 9.95
C ASN A 37 11.27 -9.48 8.63
N ARG A 38 11.78 -8.25 8.72
CA ARG A 38 12.13 -7.42 7.58
C ARG A 38 13.59 -7.66 7.16
N LEU A 39 13.78 -8.15 5.94
CA LEU A 39 15.12 -8.34 5.36
C LEU A 39 15.78 -6.99 5.09
N GLY A 40 17.08 -6.86 5.36
CA GLY A 40 17.84 -5.64 5.06
C GLY A 40 17.71 -5.23 3.59
N GLY A 41 17.44 -3.95 3.34
CA GLY A 41 17.26 -3.40 1.98
C GLY A 41 15.85 -3.57 1.37
N SER A 42 15.01 -4.46 1.91
CA SER A 42 13.65 -4.70 1.38
C SER A 42 12.68 -3.51 1.61
N SER A 43 12.92 -2.68 2.62
CA SER A 43 12.04 -1.54 2.96
C SER A 43 12.11 -0.40 1.95
N LEU A 44 13.33 -0.09 1.47
CA LEU A 44 13.49 0.95 0.45
C LEU A 44 12.85 0.50 -0.87
N LEU A 45 12.99 -0.78 -1.21
CA LEU A 45 12.33 -1.36 -2.38
C LEU A 45 10.81 -1.29 -2.26
N GLU A 46 10.24 -1.68 -1.12
CA GLU A 46 8.81 -1.57 -0.83
C GLU A 46 8.32 -0.12 -0.97
N CYS A 47 8.99 0.85 -0.34
CA CYS A 47 8.62 2.25 -0.42
C CYS A 47 8.56 2.75 -1.86
N VAL A 48 9.55 2.40 -2.69
CA VAL A 48 9.60 2.86 -4.09
C VAL A 48 8.53 2.18 -4.95
N VAL A 49 8.35 0.86 -4.81
CA VAL A 49 7.38 0.11 -5.62
C VAL A 49 5.96 0.50 -5.25
N PHE A 50 5.58 0.40 -3.98
CA PHE A 50 4.21 0.74 -3.56
C PHE A 50 3.95 2.24 -3.55
N GLY A 51 4.97 3.09 -3.36
CA GLY A 51 4.82 4.53 -3.53
C GLY A 51 4.44 4.90 -4.97
N ARG A 52 5.04 4.24 -5.96
CA ARG A 52 4.67 4.42 -7.37
C ARG A 52 3.24 3.96 -7.65
N ILE A 53 2.85 2.80 -7.13
CA ILE A 53 1.49 2.25 -7.31
C ILE A 53 0.46 3.16 -6.64
N ALA A 54 0.66 3.53 -5.37
CA ALA A 54 -0.25 4.40 -4.62
C ALA A 54 -0.42 5.76 -5.31
N GLY A 55 0.68 6.38 -5.76
CA GLY A 55 0.64 7.66 -6.48
C GLY A 55 -0.12 7.56 -7.82
N GLU A 56 0.10 6.48 -8.59
CA GLU A 56 -0.61 6.25 -9.84
C GLU A 56 -2.11 6.04 -9.61
N ARG A 57 -2.49 5.22 -8.62
CA ARG A 57 -3.89 4.93 -8.30
C ARG A 57 -4.63 6.18 -7.80
N ALA A 58 -4.01 6.93 -6.89
CA ALA A 58 -4.57 8.19 -6.40
C ALA A 58 -4.75 9.22 -7.54
N SER A 59 -3.79 9.32 -8.46
CA SER A 59 -3.88 10.21 -9.62
C SER A 59 -4.98 9.79 -10.61
N LYS A 60 -5.10 8.48 -10.90
CA LYS A 60 -6.18 7.94 -11.73
C LYS A 60 -7.56 8.17 -11.11
N ALA A 61 -7.66 8.05 -9.78
CA ALA A 61 -8.90 8.30 -9.06
C ALA A 61 -9.37 9.74 -9.23
N LEU A 62 -8.45 10.69 -9.07
CA LEU A 62 -8.74 12.12 -9.23
C LEU A 62 -9.15 12.47 -10.67
N THR A 63 -8.55 11.80 -11.66
CA THR A 63 -8.77 12.09 -13.08
C THR A 63 -9.89 11.29 -13.73
N GLY A 64 -10.58 10.42 -12.98
CA GLY A 64 -11.66 9.56 -13.48
C GLY A 64 -11.17 8.44 -14.43
N LYS A 65 -9.92 8.01 -14.27
CA LYS A 65 -9.24 7.00 -15.12
C LYS A 65 -8.91 5.70 -14.37
N LEU A 66 -9.65 5.42 -13.29
CA LEU A 66 -9.51 4.18 -12.51
C LEU A 66 -10.19 3.00 -13.20
#